data_AF-A0A959CL69-F1
#
_entry.id   AF-A0A959CL69-F1
#
_cell.length_a   1.000
_cell.length_b   1.000
_cell.length_c   1.000
_cell.angle_alpha   90.00
_cell.angle_beta   90.00
_cell.angle_gamma   90.00
#
_symmetry.space_group_name_H-M   'P 1'
#
loop_
_entity.id
_entity.type
_entity.pdbx_description
1 polymer ?
#
loop_
_entity_poly.entity_id
_entity_poly.type
_entity_poly.pdbx_seq_one_letter_code
_entity_poly.pdbx_strand_id
1 'polypeptide(L)'
;MMRSKWNASGLAIRAKLPSFRMILGMAAFLMLFSGTLTAQEEKQQKWENFDPKNFDENSIHITNEWMPLTPGMRYVYGGTTLSDEDEPLAHRVIINVTDLTKVIAGVNCAVTWDLDYSGGELVEAELAFFAQDKEGNIWRMGEYPEEYEDGEFADAPHWIGGLQDAIPGISMLANPWAGTPSYSQGWAPKVQFTDRGQVDEMGLSTCVPMGCYDNVMVIKETSEEEPGIYQLKYFARGVGNVQVGFKGDDPSAELLELIDVLQLRGENLREMRESALALEKAAYERKMNKKVYGQTPPCVVRQDSNEKKMKMMKDKVENED
;
A
#
# COMPACT_ATOMS: atom_id res chain seq x y z
N MET A 1 3.11 4.71 -5.49
CA MET A 1 2.25 3.52 -5.68
C MET A 1 2.11 3.36 -7.17
N MET A 2 2.49 2.21 -7.75
CA MET A 2 2.59 2.02 -9.20
C MET A 2 1.22 2.02 -9.86
N ARG A 3 0.64 3.21 -10.05
CA ARG A 3 -0.55 3.45 -10.87
C ARG A 3 -0.55 4.88 -11.40
N SER A 4 0.04 5.06 -12.57
CA SER A 4 -0.43 6.09 -13.49
C SER A 4 -0.51 5.44 -14.88
N LYS A 5 -1.70 4.97 -15.26
CA LYS A 5 -2.14 4.86 -16.67
C LYS A 5 -3.54 4.27 -16.80
N TRP A 6 -4.53 5.15 -17.01
CA TRP A 6 -5.70 4.83 -17.83
C TRP A 6 -5.98 5.95 -18.85
N ASN A 7 -5.19 5.93 -19.93
CA ASN A 7 -5.50 6.26 -21.33
C ASN A 7 -6.55 7.35 -21.66
N ALA A 8 -6.05 8.47 -22.18
CA ALA A 8 -6.71 9.20 -23.26
C ALA A 8 -6.09 8.83 -24.62
N SER A 9 -6.92 8.43 -25.59
CA SER A 9 -6.66 8.40 -27.06
C SER A 9 -6.17 7.09 -27.71
N GLY A 10 -7.11 6.34 -28.29
CA GLY A 10 -7.16 6.14 -29.76
C GLY A 10 -6.13 5.24 -30.49
N LEU A 11 -6.70 4.25 -31.21
CA LEU A 11 -6.20 3.49 -32.37
C LEU A 11 -5.40 2.19 -32.14
N ALA A 12 -6.12 1.09 -32.35
CA ALA A 12 -5.64 -0.26 -32.52
C ALA A 12 -4.79 -0.44 -33.80
N ILE A 13 -3.64 -1.11 -33.66
CA ILE A 13 -2.94 -1.76 -34.77
C ILE A 13 -2.69 -3.23 -34.41
N ARG A 14 -3.43 -4.12 -35.07
CA ARG A 14 -3.26 -5.59 -35.00
C ARG A 14 -2.02 -6.02 -35.77
N ALA A 15 -1.04 -6.60 -35.10
CA ALA A 15 0.02 -7.39 -35.74
C ALA A 15 -0.34 -8.90 -35.69
N LYS A 16 -0.33 -9.55 -36.86
CA LYS A 16 -0.56 -11.00 -37.05
C LYS A 16 0.73 -11.78 -36.76
N LEU A 17 0.66 -12.83 -35.94
CA LEU A 17 1.72 -13.84 -35.81
C LEU A 17 1.55 -14.96 -36.86
N PRO A 18 2.62 -15.45 -37.50
CA PRO A 18 2.55 -16.58 -38.42
C PRO A 18 2.59 -17.93 -37.68
N SER A 19 1.79 -18.86 -38.18
CA SER A 19 1.65 -20.25 -37.75
C SER A 19 2.91 -21.10 -38.04
N PHE A 20 3.48 -21.72 -37.00
CA PHE A 20 4.57 -22.71 -37.15
C PHE A 20 4.00 -24.13 -37.16
N ARG A 21 4.35 -24.92 -38.19
CA ARG A 21 3.95 -26.33 -38.34
C ARG A 21 4.99 -27.23 -37.68
N MET A 22 4.54 -28.10 -36.78
CA MET A 22 5.35 -29.10 -36.07
C MET A 22 5.58 -30.34 -36.97
N ILE A 23 6.85 -30.72 -37.17
CA ILE A 23 7.23 -31.98 -37.80
C ILE A 23 7.65 -32.95 -36.69
N LEU A 24 6.97 -34.10 -36.63
CA LEU A 24 7.25 -35.22 -35.73
C LEU A 24 8.50 -35.98 -36.21
N GLY A 25 9.48 -36.19 -35.33
CA GLY A 25 10.62 -37.07 -35.55
C GLY A 25 10.90 -37.91 -34.30
N MET A 26 10.63 -39.22 -34.36
CA MET A 26 11.00 -40.21 -33.35
C MET A 26 12.51 -40.45 -33.35
N ALA A 27 13.14 -40.40 -32.18
CA ALA A 27 14.38 -41.12 -31.90
C ALA A 27 14.42 -41.52 -30.42
N ALA A 28 14.55 -42.82 -30.17
CA ALA A 28 14.74 -43.43 -28.86
C ALA A 28 16.23 -43.63 -28.59
N PHE A 29 16.74 -43.29 -27.39
CA PHE A 29 17.76 -44.09 -26.69
C PHE A 29 18.11 -43.58 -25.27
N LEU A 30 18.41 -44.56 -24.39
CA LEU A 30 19.20 -44.54 -23.15
C LEU A 30 18.65 -43.83 -21.89
N MET A 31 18.12 -44.64 -20.97
CA MET A 31 18.00 -44.31 -19.54
C MET A 31 19.38 -44.40 -18.87
N LEU A 32 19.94 -43.25 -18.51
CA LEU A 32 20.91 -43.11 -17.42
C LEU A 32 20.18 -42.40 -16.29
N PHE A 33 19.91 -43.12 -15.19
CA PHE A 33 19.40 -42.53 -13.95
C PHE A 33 20.52 -41.68 -13.31
N SER A 34 20.68 -40.47 -13.84
CA SER A 34 21.29 -39.38 -13.10
C SER A 34 20.20 -38.89 -12.16
N GLY A 35 20.40 -39.00 -10.85
CA GLY A 35 19.50 -38.40 -9.87
C GLY A 35 19.50 -36.88 -10.05
N THR A 36 18.64 -36.38 -10.93
CA THR A 36 18.30 -34.97 -10.99
C THR A 36 17.61 -34.66 -9.68
N LEU A 37 18.27 -33.90 -8.79
CA LEU A 37 17.54 -33.04 -7.88
C LEU A 37 16.72 -32.12 -8.80
N THR A 38 15.47 -32.49 -9.05
CA THR A 38 14.49 -31.56 -9.56
C THR A 38 14.32 -30.52 -8.46
N ALA A 39 14.97 -29.36 -8.62
CA ALA A 39 14.53 -28.15 -7.95
C ALA A 39 13.08 -27.96 -8.40
N GLN A 40 12.16 -28.41 -7.57
CA GLN A 40 10.75 -28.14 -7.77
C GLN A 40 10.63 -26.63 -7.56
N GLU A 41 10.43 -25.87 -8.63
CA GLU A 41 10.03 -24.48 -8.52
C GLU A 41 8.79 -24.46 -7.62
N GLU A 42 8.97 -24.03 -6.36
CA GLU A 42 7.85 -23.78 -5.47
C GLU A 42 7.01 -22.70 -6.14
N LYS A 43 5.83 -23.10 -6.61
CA LYS A 43 4.90 -22.21 -7.28
C LYS A 43 4.59 -21.06 -6.32
N GLN A 44 5.03 -19.85 -6.67
CA GLN A 44 4.86 -18.66 -5.85
C GLN A 44 3.38 -18.49 -5.46
N GLN A 45 3.13 -18.38 -4.17
CA GLN A 45 1.78 -18.21 -3.65
C GLN A 45 1.21 -16.86 -4.12
N LYS A 46 -0.01 -16.90 -4.64
CA LYS A 46 -0.62 -15.74 -5.28
C LYS A 46 -0.93 -14.60 -4.30
N TRP A 47 -1.36 -14.94 -3.09
CA TRP A 47 -1.62 -14.00 -1.99
C TRP A 47 -1.40 -14.69 -0.64
N GLU A 48 -1.09 -13.91 0.40
CA GLU A 48 -0.89 -14.46 1.74
C GLU A 48 -2.20 -14.95 2.37
N ASN A 49 -2.10 -15.91 3.29
CA ASN A 49 -3.28 -16.46 3.94
C ASN A 49 -3.77 -15.53 5.06
N PHE A 50 -4.68 -14.63 4.72
CA PHE A 50 -5.32 -13.74 5.69
C PHE A 50 -6.29 -14.50 6.61
N ASP A 51 -6.08 -14.39 7.93
CA ASP A 51 -7.04 -14.85 8.96
C ASP A 51 -7.29 -13.73 9.97
N PRO A 52 -8.53 -13.22 10.12
CA PRO A 52 -8.84 -12.17 11.09
C PRO A 52 -8.55 -12.56 12.55
N LYS A 53 -8.41 -13.86 12.87
CA LYS A 53 -8.03 -14.32 14.22
C LYS A 53 -6.59 -14.00 14.61
N ASN A 54 -5.74 -13.68 13.63
CA ASN A 54 -4.37 -13.24 13.87
C ASN A 54 -4.29 -11.79 14.36
N PHE A 55 -5.43 -11.11 14.48
CA PHE A 55 -5.54 -9.73 14.93
C PHE A 55 -6.30 -9.65 16.26
N ASP A 56 -6.12 -8.55 16.97
CA ASP A 56 -6.82 -8.24 18.23
C ASP A 56 -6.97 -6.72 18.41
N GLU A 57 -7.37 -6.27 19.59
CA GLU A 57 -7.55 -4.84 19.88
C GLU A 57 -6.27 -4.00 19.72
N ASN A 58 -5.09 -4.62 19.79
CA ASN A 58 -3.81 -3.93 19.62
C ASN A 58 -3.42 -3.75 18.16
N SER A 59 -4.14 -4.36 17.21
CA SER A 59 -3.79 -4.31 15.78
C SER A 59 -3.82 -2.91 15.16
N ILE A 60 -4.47 -1.94 15.80
CA ILE A 60 -4.47 -0.51 15.43
C ILE A 60 -3.24 0.25 15.97
N HIS A 61 -2.41 -0.40 16.79
CA HIS A 61 -1.16 0.14 17.32
C HIS A 61 -0.01 -0.41 16.48
N ILE A 62 0.25 0.25 15.36
CA ILE A 62 1.26 -0.20 14.40
C ILE A 62 2.64 0.26 14.87
N THR A 63 3.36 -0.66 15.51
CA THR A 63 4.66 -0.45 16.15
C THR A 63 5.81 -1.15 15.43
N ASN A 64 5.57 -1.72 14.25
CA ASN A 64 6.60 -2.34 13.42
C ASN A 64 7.80 -1.39 13.24
N GLU A 65 9.01 -1.90 13.42
CA GLU A 65 10.21 -1.07 13.45
C GLU A 65 10.54 -0.46 12.09
N TRP A 66 10.06 -1.02 10.98
CA TRP A 66 10.33 -0.54 9.63
C TRP A 66 9.25 0.39 9.09
N MET A 67 8.03 0.31 9.61
CA MET A 67 6.91 1.15 9.17
C MET A 67 5.97 1.48 10.36
N PRO A 68 6.46 2.24 11.36
CA PRO A 68 5.63 2.64 12.49
C PRO A 68 4.56 3.65 12.03
N LEU A 69 3.29 3.41 12.37
CA LEU A 69 2.20 4.34 12.06
C LEU A 69 1.62 4.90 13.34
N THR A 70 2.31 5.90 13.91
CA THR A 70 1.85 6.62 15.11
C THR A 70 0.86 7.72 14.73
N PRO A 71 -0.35 7.79 15.32
CA PRO A 71 -1.31 8.84 15.02
C PRO A 71 -0.74 10.26 15.14
N GLY A 72 -1.10 11.11 14.17
CA GLY A 72 -0.62 12.48 14.02
C GLY A 72 0.73 12.60 13.31
N MET A 73 1.43 11.50 13.01
CA MET A 73 2.62 11.58 12.16
C MET A 73 2.23 11.99 10.74
N ARG A 74 2.97 12.94 10.18
CA ARG A 74 2.92 13.37 8.79
C ARG A 74 4.30 13.20 8.18
N TYR A 75 4.35 12.51 7.04
CA TYR A 75 5.55 12.33 6.23
C TYR A 75 5.35 13.07 4.92
N VAL A 76 6.28 13.94 4.55
CA VAL A 76 6.25 14.66 3.28
C VAL A 76 7.40 14.18 2.43
N TYR A 77 7.08 13.71 1.23
CA TYR A 77 8.02 13.31 0.22
C TYR A 77 8.01 14.30 -0.93
N GLY A 78 9.16 14.56 -1.53
CA GLY A 78 9.28 15.41 -2.70
C GLY A 78 10.29 14.85 -3.68
N GLY A 79 10.07 15.12 -4.95
CA GLY A 79 10.95 14.70 -6.04
C GLY A 79 10.26 14.86 -7.38
N THR A 80 10.34 13.84 -8.23
CA THR A 80 9.84 13.88 -9.61
C THR A 80 9.20 12.58 -10.05
N THR A 81 8.24 12.68 -10.95
CA THR A 81 7.73 11.57 -11.77
C THR A 81 7.94 11.87 -13.25
N LEU A 82 7.92 10.86 -14.13
CA LEU A 82 7.94 11.09 -15.58
C LEU A 82 6.52 11.27 -16.12
N SER A 83 6.35 12.27 -16.99
CA SER A 83 5.12 12.45 -17.77
C SER A 83 5.04 11.47 -18.94
N ASP A 84 3.88 11.40 -19.60
CA ASP A 84 3.71 10.65 -20.85
C ASP A 84 4.59 11.17 -22.01
N GLU A 85 5.21 12.34 -21.86
CA GLU A 85 6.17 12.93 -22.80
C GLU A 85 7.63 12.72 -22.37
N ASP A 86 7.89 11.83 -21.40
CA ASP A 86 9.19 11.56 -20.79
C ASP A 86 9.86 12.79 -20.14
N GLU A 87 9.06 13.80 -19.78
CA GLU A 87 9.54 15.00 -19.07
C GLU A 87 9.39 14.84 -17.55
N PRO A 88 10.40 15.22 -16.75
CA PRO A 88 10.29 15.18 -15.31
C PRO A 88 9.31 16.24 -14.79
N LEU A 89 8.27 15.81 -14.10
CA LEU A 89 7.31 16.65 -13.41
C LEU A 89 7.57 16.63 -11.90
N ALA A 90 7.44 17.80 -11.27
CA ALA A 90 7.55 17.91 -9.82
C ALA A 90 6.46 17.06 -9.15
N HIS A 91 6.87 16.23 -8.18
CA HIS A 91 6.00 15.28 -7.52
C HIS A 91 6.14 15.40 -6.00
N ARG A 92 5.01 15.34 -5.28
CA ARG A 92 4.98 15.50 -3.83
C ARG A 92 3.88 14.63 -3.23
N VAL A 93 4.26 13.77 -2.30
CA VAL A 93 3.34 12.89 -1.58
C VAL A 93 3.32 13.27 -0.10
N ILE A 94 2.14 13.34 0.51
CA ILE A 94 1.96 13.55 1.95
C ILE A 94 1.21 12.36 2.53
N ILE A 95 1.84 11.64 3.44
CA ILE A 95 1.20 10.53 4.17
C ILE A 95 0.82 11.04 5.55
N ASN A 96 -0.46 10.98 5.89
CA ASN A 96 -0.96 11.41 7.20
C ASN A 96 -1.49 10.22 8.00
N VAL A 97 -0.84 9.88 9.11
CA VAL A 97 -1.34 8.85 10.01
C VAL A 97 -2.43 9.45 10.90
N THR A 98 -3.69 9.07 10.67
CA THR A 98 -4.81 9.60 11.45
C THR A 98 -4.95 8.92 12.81
N ASP A 99 -5.81 9.49 13.65
CA ASP A 99 -6.31 8.82 14.85
C ASP A 99 -7.70 8.19 14.60
N LEU A 100 -8.02 7.88 13.35
CA LEU A 100 -9.21 7.14 12.98
C LEU A 100 -8.93 5.65 12.91
N THR A 101 -9.98 4.87 13.10
CA THR A 101 -9.99 3.42 12.92
C THR A 101 -11.21 3.01 12.11
N LYS A 102 -11.08 1.94 11.34
CA LYS A 102 -12.16 1.37 10.53
C LYS A 102 -12.14 -0.15 10.60
N VAL A 103 -13.30 -0.79 10.64
CA VAL A 103 -13.37 -2.26 10.57
C VAL A 103 -13.40 -2.71 9.12
N ILE A 104 -12.39 -3.46 8.70
CA ILE A 104 -12.29 -4.08 7.37
C ILE A 104 -12.07 -5.58 7.55
N ALA A 105 -12.85 -6.40 6.85
CA ALA A 105 -12.79 -7.86 6.95
C ALA A 105 -12.83 -8.41 8.41
N GLY A 106 -13.52 -7.71 9.32
CA GLY A 106 -13.62 -8.09 10.73
C GLY A 106 -12.45 -7.65 11.62
N VAL A 107 -11.47 -6.90 11.09
CA VAL A 107 -10.28 -6.41 11.80
C VAL A 107 -10.36 -4.89 11.98
N ASN A 108 -10.03 -4.38 13.17
CA ASN A 108 -9.86 -2.95 13.38
C ASN A 108 -8.56 -2.49 12.73
N CYS A 109 -8.66 -1.53 11.82
CA CYS A 109 -7.55 -1.02 11.03
C CYS A 109 -7.27 0.44 11.42
N ALA A 110 -5.99 0.82 11.51
CA ALA A 110 -5.57 2.21 11.48
C ALA A 110 -5.79 2.79 10.08
N VAL A 111 -6.02 4.10 10.01
CA VAL A 111 -6.34 4.79 8.75
C VAL A 111 -5.26 5.83 8.48
N THR A 112 -4.68 5.81 7.29
CA THR A 112 -3.91 6.94 6.76
C THR A 112 -4.78 7.78 5.82
N TRP A 113 -4.44 9.06 5.69
CA TRP A 113 -5.01 9.96 4.70
C TRP A 113 -3.88 10.53 3.85
N ASP A 114 -3.79 10.03 2.63
CA ASP A 114 -2.63 10.23 1.79
C ASP A 114 -3.01 11.18 0.65
N LEU A 115 -2.08 12.08 0.31
CA LEU A 115 -2.29 13.11 -0.71
C LEU A 115 -1.14 13.08 -1.70
N ASP A 116 -1.47 12.90 -2.97
CA ASP A 116 -0.53 12.88 -4.07
C ASP A 116 -0.71 14.15 -4.93
N TYR A 117 0.40 14.87 -5.13
CA TYR A 117 0.47 16.05 -5.96
C TYR A 117 1.47 15.89 -7.10
N SER A 118 1.03 16.10 -8.33
CA SER A 118 1.88 16.18 -9.52
C SER A 118 1.75 17.55 -10.18
N GLY A 119 2.87 18.16 -10.58
CA GLY A 119 2.88 19.52 -11.15
C GLY A 119 2.37 20.61 -10.20
N GLY A 120 2.22 20.31 -8.91
CA GLY A 120 1.62 21.20 -7.91
C GLY A 120 0.09 21.08 -7.77
N GLU A 121 -0.54 20.20 -8.54
CA GLU A 121 -1.98 19.92 -8.51
C GLU A 121 -2.24 18.63 -7.72
N LEU A 122 -3.35 18.58 -6.98
CA LEU A 122 -3.77 17.36 -6.28
C LEU A 122 -4.30 16.38 -7.33
N VAL A 123 -3.64 15.23 -7.48
CA VAL A 123 -4.04 14.18 -8.42
C VAL A 123 -4.72 13.00 -7.73
N GLU A 124 -4.43 12.78 -6.44
CA GLU A 124 -5.09 11.74 -5.66
C GLU A 124 -5.22 12.13 -4.19
N ALA A 125 -6.36 11.78 -3.58
CA ALA A 125 -6.52 11.73 -2.13
C ALA A 125 -7.03 10.35 -1.71
N GLU A 126 -6.29 9.65 -0.85
CA GLU A 126 -6.55 8.25 -0.49
C GLU A 126 -6.79 8.07 1.01
N LEU A 127 -7.74 7.19 1.37
CA LEU A 127 -7.77 6.55 2.67
C LEU A 127 -7.21 5.13 2.55
N ALA A 128 -6.10 4.83 3.19
CA ALA A 128 -5.56 3.48 3.25
C ALA A 128 -5.73 2.86 4.65
N PHE A 129 -5.98 1.55 4.67
CA PHE A 129 -6.34 0.82 5.89
C PHE A 129 -5.25 -0.19 6.23
N PHE A 130 -4.69 -0.09 7.44
CA PHE A 130 -3.62 -0.96 7.89
C PHE A 130 -3.93 -1.64 9.22
N ALA A 131 -3.47 -2.87 9.40
CA ALA A 131 -3.54 -3.56 10.68
C ALA A 131 -2.24 -4.34 10.93
N GLN A 132 -1.76 -4.31 12.17
CA GLN A 132 -0.63 -5.15 12.58
C GLN A 132 -1.15 -6.46 13.18
N ASP A 133 -0.69 -7.60 12.67
CA ASP A 133 -1.01 -8.90 13.25
C ASP A 133 -0.21 -9.18 14.55
N LYS A 134 -0.54 -10.28 15.23
CA LYS A 134 0.13 -10.72 16.47
C LYS A 134 1.61 -11.09 16.28
N GLU A 135 2.04 -11.35 15.05
CA GLU A 135 3.45 -11.62 14.72
C GLU A 135 4.23 -10.34 14.42
N GLY A 136 3.54 -9.22 14.22
CA GLY A 136 4.12 -7.91 13.94
C GLY A 136 4.15 -7.53 12.46
N ASN A 137 3.56 -8.34 11.56
CA ASN A 137 3.44 -7.97 10.16
C ASN A 137 2.35 -6.91 10.00
N ILE A 138 2.58 -5.95 9.13
CA ILE A 138 1.59 -4.95 8.77
C ILE A 138 0.88 -5.39 7.51
N TRP A 139 -0.43 -5.47 7.58
CA TRP A 139 -1.32 -5.80 6.48
C TRP A 139 -1.96 -4.55 5.90
N ARG A 140 -1.97 -4.41 4.56
CA ARG A 140 -2.85 -3.47 3.84
C ARG A 140 -4.19 -4.18 3.64
N MET A 141 -5.21 -3.58 4.23
CA MET A 141 -6.56 -4.15 4.34
C MET A 141 -7.49 -3.65 3.23
N GLY A 142 -7.08 -2.58 2.55
CA GLY A 142 -7.79 -1.94 1.44
C GLY A 142 -7.42 -0.47 1.34
N GLU A 143 -7.98 0.18 0.35
CA GLU A 143 -7.81 1.61 0.09
C GLU A 143 -9.04 2.22 -0.59
N TYR A 144 -9.18 3.52 -0.43
CA TYR A 144 -10.16 4.35 -1.10
C TYR A 144 -9.49 5.63 -1.62
N PRO A 145 -8.96 5.60 -2.86
CA PRO A 145 -8.52 6.79 -3.56
C PRO A 145 -9.70 7.51 -4.20
N GLU A 146 -9.64 8.84 -4.21
CA GLU A 146 -10.30 9.69 -5.20
C GLU A 146 -9.21 10.29 -6.08
N GLU A 147 -9.29 10.02 -7.38
CA GLU A 147 -8.42 10.57 -8.42
C GLU A 147 -9.03 11.87 -8.97
N TYR A 148 -8.17 12.81 -9.34
CA TYR A 148 -8.56 14.12 -9.82
C TYR A 148 -7.85 14.47 -11.12
N GLU A 149 -8.60 15.09 -12.03
CA GLU A 149 -8.11 15.67 -13.28
C GLU A 149 -8.59 17.13 -13.36
N ASP A 150 -7.70 18.08 -13.64
CA ASP A 150 -8.00 19.51 -13.69
C ASP A 150 -8.72 20.05 -12.42
N GLY A 151 -8.44 19.44 -11.27
CA GLY A 151 -9.06 19.77 -9.97
C GLY A 151 -10.50 19.26 -9.79
N GLU A 152 -11.02 18.48 -10.74
CA GLU A 152 -12.31 17.82 -10.65
C GLU A 152 -12.15 16.33 -10.34
N PHE A 153 -13.12 15.75 -9.62
CA PHE A 153 -13.14 14.30 -9.36
C PHE A 153 -13.26 13.52 -10.67
N ALA A 154 -12.32 12.62 -10.92
CA ALA A 154 -12.27 11.76 -12.10
C ALA A 154 -12.80 10.36 -11.81
N ASP A 155 -12.17 9.62 -10.88
CA ASP A 155 -12.52 8.25 -10.53
C ASP A 155 -12.21 7.93 -9.04
N ALA A 156 -12.63 6.75 -8.58
CA ALA A 156 -12.31 6.22 -7.26
C ALA A 156 -12.11 4.69 -7.34
N PRO A 157 -10.97 4.19 -7.88
CA PRO A 157 -10.72 2.76 -8.06
C PRO A 157 -10.32 2.06 -6.75
N HIS A 158 -11.26 2.00 -5.82
CA HIS A 158 -11.07 1.47 -4.47
C HIS A 158 -11.22 -0.05 -4.37
N TRP A 159 -10.52 -0.64 -3.39
CA TRP A 159 -10.72 -2.04 -3.01
C TRP A 159 -10.73 -2.21 -1.50
N ILE A 160 -11.53 -3.17 -1.04
CA ILE A 160 -11.73 -3.42 0.38
C ILE A 160 -11.62 -4.92 0.63
N GLY A 161 -10.70 -5.32 1.51
CA GLY A 161 -10.49 -6.73 1.86
C GLY A 161 -11.77 -7.45 2.27
N GLY A 162 -11.94 -8.66 1.77
CA GLY A 162 -13.14 -9.48 1.99
C GLY A 162 -14.34 -9.13 1.11
N LEU A 163 -14.23 -8.12 0.24
CA LEU A 163 -15.27 -7.75 -0.74
C LEU A 163 -14.73 -7.91 -2.17
N GLN A 164 -15.61 -8.33 -3.09
CA GLN A 164 -15.29 -8.49 -4.53
C GLN A 164 -13.99 -9.28 -4.81
N ASP A 165 -13.81 -10.39 -4.09
CA ASP A 165 -12.61 -11.25 -4.20
C ASP A 165 -11.30 -10.56 -3.82
N ALA A 166 -11.36 -9.39 -3.15
CA ALA A 166 -10.19 -8.70 -2.66
C ALA A 166 -9.66 -9.34 -1.38
N ILE A 167 -8.35 -9.54 -1.32
CA ILE A 167 -7.64 -10.22 -0.24
C ILE A 167 -6.59 -9.26 0.31
N PRO A 168 -6.61 -8.96 1.63
CA PRO A 168 -5.55 -8.21 2.27
C PRO A 168 -4.17 -8.84 2.04
N GLY A 169 -3.13 -8.02 1.93
CA GLY A 169 -1.75 -8.49 1.81
C GLY A 169 -0.84 -7.81 2.82
N ILE A 170 0.41 -8.27 2.89
CA ILE A 170 1.41 -7.75 3.83
C ILE A 170 2.09 -6.54 3.19
N SER A 171 1.98 -5.35 3.78
CA SER A 171 2.79 -4.19 3.37
C SER A 171 4.22 -4.26 3.88
N MET A 172 4.40 -4.72 5.11
CA MET A 172 5.70 -4.77 5.79
C MET A 172 5.76 -5.99 6.71
N LEU A 173 6.81 -6.80 6.55
CA LEU A 173 7.05 -7.94 7.42
C LEU A 173 7.51 -7.50 8.82
N ALA A 174 7.24 -8.30 9.84
CA ALA A 174 7.73 -8.09 11.20
C ALA A 174 9.26 -8.15 11.27
N ASN A 175 9.82 -9.18 10.61
CA ASN A 175 11.24 -9.52 10.67
C ASN A 175 11.77 -9.78 9.24
N PRO A 176 11.89 -8.76 8.38
CA PRO A 176 12.41 -8.94 7.03
C PRO A 176 13.93 -9.21 7.04
N TRP A 177 14.38 -10.08 6.13
CA TRP A 177 15.80 -10.26 5.80
C TRP A 177 16.00 -10.37 4.28
N ALA A 178 17.19 -10.03 3.79
CA ALA A 178 17.53 -10.18 2.37
C ALA A 178 17.36 -11.64 1.91
N GLY A 179 16.65 -11.85 0.80
CA GLY A 179 16.30 -13.19 0.32
C GLY A 179 14.99 -13.76 0.88
N THR A 180 14.24 -12.97 1.65
CA THR A 180 12.82 -13.27 1.94
C THR A 180 12.07 -13.45 0.61
N PRO A 181 11.30 -14.54 0.43
CA PRO A 181 10.46 -14.71 -0.76
C PRO A 181 9.52 -13.52 -0.95
N SER A 182 9.19 -13.23 -2.21
CA SER A 182 8.22 -12.19 -2.51
C SER A 182 6.85 -12.55 -1.94
N TYR A 183 6.19 -11.59 -1.32
CA TYR A 183 4.87 -11.71 -0.69
C TYR A 183 3.88 -10.76 -1.37
N SER A 184 2.59 -11.09 -1.32
CA SER A 184 1.55 -10.20 -1.83
C SER A 184 1.31 -9.04 -0.86
N GLN A 185 1.28 -7.81 -1.39
CA GLN A 185 0.88 -6.60 -0.67
C GLN A 185 -0.63 -6.35 -0.74
N GLY A 186 -1.30 -7.08 -1.63
CA GLY A 186 -2.75 -7.18 -1.74
C GLY A 186 -3.12 -7.93 -3.02
N TRP A 187 -4.38 -8.33 -3.11
CA TRP A 187 -4.94 -8.90 -4.34
C TRP A 187 -6.35 -8.39 -4.51
N ALA A 188 -6.61 -7.50 -5.48
CA ALA A 188 -7.94 -7.00 -5.80
C ALA A 188 -8.13 -6.94 -7.34
N PRO A 189 -8.61 -8.03 -7.96
CA PRO A 189 -8.61 -8.16 -9.42
C PRO A 189 -9.62 -7.23 -10.10
N LYS A 190 -10.61 -6.70 -9.36
CA LYS A 190 -11.59 -5.75 -9.90
C LYS A 190 -11.01 -4.39 -10.20
N VAL A 191 -10.02 -3.99 -9.44
CA VAL A 191 -9.26 -2.76 -9.69
C VAL A 191 -7.90 -3.06 -10.29
N GLN A 192 -7.50 -4.33 -10.46
CA GLN A 192 -6.18 -4.78 -10.95
C GLN A 192 -5.03 -4.56 -9.93
N PHE A 193 -5.34 -4.56 -8.64
CA PHE A 193 -4.30 -4.45 -7.61
C PHE A 193 -3.68 -5.82 -7.39
N THR A 194 -2.42 -6.00 -7.79
CA THR A 194 -1.71 -7.28 -7.69
C THR A 194 -0.31 -7.14 -7.08
N ASP A 195 -0.06 -6.02 -6.41
CA ASP A 195 1.24 -5.63 -5.91
C ASP A 195 1.86 -6.69 -5.01
N ARG A 196 3.16 -6.87 -5.19
CA ARG A 196 4.00 -7.75 -4.41
C ARG A 196 5.25 -7.04 -3.97
N GLY A 197 5.67 -7.29 -2.73
CA GLY A 197 6.95 -6.84 -2.20
C GLY A 197 7.98 -7.96 -2.17
N GLN A 198 9.24 -7.61 -2.32
CA GLN A 198 10.38 -8.48 -2.07
C GLN A 198 11.48 -7.69 -1.39
N VAL A 199 12.06 -8.21 -0.30
CA VAL A 199 13.25 -7.61 0.31
C VAL A 199 14.44 -7.81 -0.63
N ASP A 200 14.83 -6.74 -1.32
CA ASP A 200 15.86 -6.76 -2.37
C ASP A 200 17.26 -6.65 -1.75
N GLU A 201 17.44 -5.64 -0.88
CA GLU A 201 18.72 -5.34 -0.24
C GLU A 201 18.51 -4.89 1.22
N MET A 202 19.54 -5.07 2.04
CA MET A 202 19.55 -4.60 3.43
C MET A 202 20.97 -4.19 3.84
N GLY A 203 21.06 -3.32 4.86
CA GLY A 203 22.34 -2.87 5.38
C GLY A 203 22.95 -1.71 4.58
N LEU A 204 22.14 -1.04 3.76
CA LEU A 204 22.59 0.12 2.98
C LEU A 204 22.65 1.37 3.84
N SER A 205 23.32 2.39 3.31
CA SER A 205 23.22 3.76 3.81
C SER A 205 22.65 4.66 2.71
N THR A 206 21.73 5.55 3.05
CA THR A 206 21.18 6.57 2.12
C THR A 206 21.07 7.91 2.82
N CYS A 207 21.16 9.00 2.05
CA CYS A 207 20.95 10.36 2.55
C CYS A 207 19.83 11.01 1.76
N VAL A 208 18.90 11.61 2.48
CA VAL A 208 17.78 12.42 1.97
C VAL A 208 17.78 13.76 2.71
N PRO A 209 16.94 14.74 2.35
CA PRO A 209 16.95 16.05 3.00
C PRO A 209 16.72 15.99 4.52
N MET A 210 15.99 14.99 5.02
CA MET A 210 15.80 14.75 6.46
C MET A 210 17.02 14.15 7.19
N GLY A 211 18.08 13.78 6.48
CA GLY A 211 19.32 13.26 7.06
C GLY A 211 19.83 11.99 6.38
N CYS A 212 20.91 11.44 6.94
CA CYS A 212 21.48 10.16 6.51
C CYS A 212 21.03 9.03 7.44
N TYR A 213 20.69 7.90 6.83
CA TYR A 213 20.23 6.70 7.50
C TYR A 213 21.17 5.54 7.17
N ASP A 214 21.55 4.80 8.20
CA ASP A 214 22.29 3.54 8.09
C ASP A 214 21.36 2.34 8.32
N ASN A 215 21.79 1.16 7.88
CA ASN A 215 21.02 -0.10 7.97
C ASN A 215 19.66 -0.03 7.27
N VAL A 216 19.62 0.66 6.13
CA VAL A 216 18.44 0.81 5.29
C VAL A 216 18.11 -0.52 4.60
N MET A 217 16.82 -0.82 4.51
CA MET A 217 16.27 -1.94 3.75
C MET A 217 15.63 -1.43 2.46
N VAL A 218 15.80 -2.15 1.36
CA VAL A 218 15.10 -1.89 0.10
C VAL A 218 14.07 -2.99 -0.13
N ILE A 219 12.81 -2.60 -0.26
CA ILE A 219 11.77 -3.46 -0.81
C ILE A 219 11.60 -3.10 -2.28
N LYS A 220 11.71 -4.11 -3.13
CA LYS A 220 11.38 -4.04 -4.55
C LYS A 220 9.94 -4.49 -4.73
N GLU A 221 9.11 -3.62 -5.28
CA GLU A 221 7.70 -3.85 -5.55
C GLU A 221 7.46 -4.13 -7.04
N THR A 222 6.47 -4.97 -7.33
CA THR A 222 6.08 -5.42 -8.69
C THR A 222 4.58 -5.66 -8.78
N SER A 223 4.01 -5.59 -9.98
CA SER A 223 2.63 -5.98 -10.29
C SER A 223 2.55 -6.96 -11.48
N GLU A 224 1.43 -7.68 -11.64
CA GLU A 224 1.12 -8.47 -12.84
C GLU A 224 0.88 -7.58 -14.07
N GLU A 225 0.43 -6.34 -13.84
CA GLU A 225 0.04 -5.37 -14.87
C GLU A 225 1.25 -4.72 -15.56
N GLU A 226 2.38 -4.59 -14.86
CA GLU A 226 3.57 -3.89 -15.35
C GLU A 226 4.84 -4.77 -15.27
N PRO A 227 4.94 -5.84 -16.09
CA PRO A 227 6.05 -6.78 -16.01
C PRO A 227 7.40 -6.12 -16.33
N GLY A 228 8.38 -6.27 -15.44
CA GLY A 228 9.74 -5.78 -15.65
C GLY A 228 9.95 -4.33 -15.22
N ILE A 229 8.90 -3.67 -14.72
CA ILE A 229 8.95 -2.37 -14.04
C ILE A 229 8.95 -2.64 -12.54
N TYR A 230 9.83 -1.97 -11.81
CA TYR A 230 10.01 -2.17 -10.37
C TYR A 230 10.06 -0.85 -9.63
N GLN A 231 9.25 -0.71 -8.59
CA GLN A 231 9.38 0.39 -7.63
C GLN A 231 10.29 -0.05 -6.49
N LEU A 232 11.23 0.81 -6.08
CA LEU A 232 12.16 0.56 -5.00
C LEU A 232 11.80 1.46 -3.82
N LYS A 233 11.54 0.87 -2.66
CA LYS A 233 11.22 1.60 -1.43
C LYS A 233 12.28 1.37 -0.37
N TYR A 234 12.92 2.44 0.06
CA TYR A 234 13.99 2.43 1.03
C TYR A 234 13.41 2.72 2.40
N PHE A 235 13.55 1.79 3.35
CA PHE A 235 13.03 1.88 4.70
C PHE A 235 14.15 2.06 5.71
N ALA A 236 13.99 3.04 6.61
CA ALA A 236 14.84 3.25 7.77
C ALA A 236 14.08 2.92 9.06
N ARG A 237 14.75 2.25 9.99
CA ARG A 237 14.16 1.84 11.27
C ARG A 237 13.69 3.04 12.09
N GLY A 238 12.50 2.92 12.67
CA GLY A 238 11.85 3.96 13.47
C GLY A 238 11.28 5.13 12.66
N VAL A 239 11.51 5.17 11.35
CA VAL A 239 11.06 6.26 10.47
C VAL A 239 9.99 5.78 9.52
N GLY A 240 10.25 4.72 8.76
CA GLY A 240 9.41 4.34 7.62
C GLY A 240 10.16 4.39 6.30
N ASN A 241 9.40 4.57 5.23
CA ASN A 241 9.96 4.85 3.90
C ASN A 241 10.72 6.19 3.96
N VAL A 242 11.96 6.23 3.48
CA VAL A 242 12.77 7.45 3.40
C VAL A 242 13.03 7.88 1.97
N GLN A 243 12.93 6.96 1.01
CA GLN A 243 13.17 7.22 -0.40
C GLN A 243 12.37 6.24 -1.27
N VAL A 244 11.92 6.71 -2.42
CA VAL A 244 11.34 5.90 -3.50
C VAL A 244 12.23 6.08 -4.72
N GLY A 245 12.49 4.98 -5.41
CA GLY A 245 13.08 4.99 -6.74
C GLY A 245 12.48 3.92 -7.61
N PHE A 246 13.12 3.65 -8.74
CA PHE A 246 12.62 2.70 -9.72
C PHE A 246 13.76 1.90 -10.36
N LYS A 247 13.39 0.82 -11.03
CA LYS A 247 14.28 0.01 -11.87
C LYS A 247 13.47 -0.54 -13.04
N GLY A 248 14.08 -0.61 -14.21
CA GLY A 248 13.40 -0.97 -15.45
C GLY A 248 13.13 0.26 -16.32
N ASP A 249 12.49 0.03 -17.46
CA ASP A 249 12.06 1.08 -18.39
C ASP A 249 10.64 1.51 -18.00
N ASP A 250 10.56 2.36 -16.98
CA ASP A 250 9.32 2.81 -16.36
C ASP A 250 8.91 4.17 -16.94
N PRO A 251 7.83 4.26 -17.74
CA PRO A 251 7.35 5.53 -18.29
C PRO A 251 6.67 6.42 -17.25
N SER A 252 6.53 5.95 -16.01
CA SER A 252 5.99 6.65 -14.84
C SER A 252 6.99 6.67 -13.69
N ALA A 253 8.28 6.58 -14.00
CA ALA A 253 9.35 6.45 -13.03
C ALA A 253 9.27 7.49 -11.91
N GLU A 254 9.05 7.01 -10.69
CA GLU A 254 8.90 7.84 -9.49
C GLU A 254 10.24 7.90 -8.72
N LEU A 255 10.69 9.12 -8.43
CA LEU A 255 11.82 9.42 -7.56
C LEU A 255 11.34 10.35 -6.46
N LEU A 256 11.31 9.88 -5.22
CA LEU A 256 10.88 10.67 -4.07
C LEU A 256 11.86 10.52 -2.92
N GLU A 257 12.08 11.61 -2.19
CA GLU A 257 12.87 11.62 -0.97
C GLU A 257 12.03 12.17 0.18
N LEU A 258 12.23 11.65 1.39
CA LEU A 258 11.61 12.19 2.58
C LEU A 258 12.22 13.57 2.89
N ILE A 259 11.40 14.60 2.79
CA ILE A 259 11.81 16.01 2.94
C ILE A 259 11.32 16.66 4.23
N ASP A 260 10.29 16.11 4.87
CA ASP A 260 9.80 16.60 6.16
C ASP A 260 9.09 15.50 6.96
N VAL A 261 9.18 15.58 8.30
CA VAL A 261 8.47 14.71 9.23
C VAL A 261 7.93 15.54 10.38
N LEU A 262 6.61 15.52 10.56
CA LEU A 262 5.91 16.33 11.57
C LEU A 262 5.05 15.44 12.45
N GLN A 263 4.99 15.75 13.74
CA GLN A 263 4.00 15.18 14.66
C GLN A 263 2.92 16.21 14.95
N LEU A 264 1.77 16.06 14.29
CA LEU A 264 0.57 16.86 14.53
C LEU A 264 -0.07 16.46 15.85
N ARG A 265 -0.61 17.46 16.55
CA ARG A 265 -1.28 17.34 17.85
C ARG A 265 -2.39 18.38 17.97
N GLY A 266 -3.32 18.17 18.91
CA GLY A 266 -4.37 19.14 19.22
C GLY A 266 -5.21 19.48 17.99
N GLU A 267 -5.38 20.78 17.73
CA GLU A 267 -6.19 21.31 16.62
C GLU A 267 -5.71 20.81 15.25
N ASN A 268 -4.39 20.78 15.00
CA ASN A 268 -3.86 20.31 13.71
C ASN A 268 -4.18 18.82 13.44
N LEU A 269 -4.17 17.98 14.48
CA LEU A 269 -4.59 16.58 14.37
C LEU A 269 -6.09 16.47 14.13
N ARG A 270 -6.89 17.33 14.78
CA ARG A 270 -8.35 17.38 14.56
C ARG A 270 -8.69 17.80 13.14
N GLU A 271 -8.04 18.83 12.59
CA GLU A 271 -8.25 19.28 11.21
C GLU A 271 -7.91 18.17 10.21
N MET A 272 -6.79 17.48 10.41
CA MET A 272 -6.40 16.33 9.58
C MET A 272 -7.44 15.20 9.63
N ARG A 273 -7.98 14.90 10.81
CA ARG A 273 -9.06 13.94 10.99
C ARG A 273 -10.33 14.38 10.24
N GLU A 274 -10.71 15.65 10.36
CA GLU A 274 -11.89 16.20 9.69
C GLU A 274 -11.77 16.10 8.16
N SER A 275 -10.59 16.35 7.60
CA SER A 275 -10.31 16.14 6.17
C SER A 275 -10.45 14.67 5.74
N ALA A 276 -9.89 13.73 6.52
CA ALA A 276 -10.04 12.31 6.25
C ALA A 276 -11.51 11.85 6.31
N LEU A 277 -12.29 12.34 7.28
CA LEU A 277 -13.73 12.06 7.40
C LEU A 277 -14.55 12.72 6.28
N ALA A 278 -14.12 13.86 5.74
CA ALA A 278 -14.76 14.48 4.60
C ALA A 278 -14.59 13.60 3.33
N LEU A 279 -13.41 13.02 3.12
CA LEU A 279 -13.16 12.06 2.05
C LEU A 279 -13.99 10.78 2.24
N GLU A 280 -14.06 10.23 3.46
CA GLU A 280 -14.92 9.08 3.75
C GLU A 280 -16.41 9.39 3.50
N LYS A 281 -16.88 10.59 3.87
CA LYS A 281 -18.26 11.00 3.61
C LYS A 281 -18.56 10.99 2.11
N ALA A 282 -17.66 11.55 1.30
CA ALA A 282 -17.78 11.48 -0.16
C ALA A 282 -17.82 10.03 -0.65
N ALA A 283 -17.00 9.15 -0.07
CA ALA A 283 -17.00 7.71 -0.36
C ALA A 283 -18.39 7.07 -0.22
N TYR A 284 -19.14 7.40 0.84
CA TYR A 284 -20.49 6.87 1.07
C TYR A 284 -21.56 7.48 0.15
N GLU A 285 -21.41 8.74 -0.25
CA GLU A 285 -22.39 9.46 -1.07
C GLU A 285 -22.33 9.03 -2.55
N ARG A 286 -21.14 8.68 -3.04
CA ARG A 286 -20.92 8.26 -4.43
C ARG A 286 -21.60 6.93 -4.73
N LYS A 287 -22.43 6.92 -5.79
CA LYS A 287 -23.21 5.73 -6.18
C LYS A 287 -22.33 4.53 -6.56
N MET A 288 -21.18 4.76 -7.19
CA MET A 288 -20.24 3.70 -7.62
C MET A 288 -19.68 2.91 -6.43
N ASN A 289 -19.54 3.56 -5.27
CA ASN A 289 -18.93 2.98 -4.08
C ASN A 289 -19.91 2.16 -3.23
N LYS A 290 -21.21 2.28 -3.46
CA LYS A 290 -22.25 1.64 -2.63
C LYS A 290 -22.09 0.12 -2.50
N LYS A 291 -21.55 -0.53 -3.52
CA LYS A 291 -21.40 -2.00 -3.55
C LYS A 291 -20.08 -2.48 -2.94
N VAL A 292 -19.16 -1.60 -2.55
CA VAL A 292 -17.89 -2.00 -1.92
C VAL A 292 -17.69 -1.16 -0.67
N TYR A 293 -17.23 0.08 -0.81
CA TYR A 293 -17.01 0.96 0.35
C TYR A 293 -18.27 1.16 1.19
N GLY A 294 -19.44 1.32 0.54
CA GLY A 294 -20.74 1.49 1.21
C GLY A 294 -21.19 0.29 2.07
N GLN A 295 -20.53 -0.87 1.97
CA GLN A 295 -20.79 -2.02 2.84
C GLN A 295 -19.98 -2.00 4.14
N THR A 296 -19.03 -1.08 4.26
CA THR A 296 -18.14 -0.97 5.43
C THR A 296 -18.77 -0.07 6.51
N PRO A 297 -18.54 -0.36 7.81
CA PRO A 297 -18.88 0.59 8.86
C PRO A 297 -18.01 1.85 8.77
N PRO A 298 -18.51 3.02 9.21
CA PRO A 298 -17.77 4.28 9.12
C PRO A 298 -16.51 4.27 9.99
N CYS A 299 -15.55 5.14 9.67
CA CYS A 299 -14.42 5.40 10.54
C CYS A 299 -14.92 5.96 11.88
N VAL A 300 -14.22 5.60 12.94
CA VAL A 300 -14.43 6.12 14.28
C VAL A 300 -13.11 6.61 14.86
N VAL A 301 -13.16 7.65 15.68
CA VAL A 301 -11.98 8.11 16.41
C VAL A 301 -11.50 7.02 17.34
N ARG A 302 -10.21 6.70 17.25
CA ARG A 302 -9.52 5.77 18.13
C ARG A 302 -9.72 6.23 19.58
N GLN A 303 -10.33 5.38 20.38
CA GLN A 303 -10.39 5.59 21.82
C GLN A 303 -9.14 4.99 22.44
N ASP A 304 -8.29 5.83 23.03
CA ASP A 304 -7.18 5.29 23.82
C ASP A 304 -7.75 4.52 25.03
N SER A 305 -7.12 3.40 25.36
CA SER A 305 -7.56 2.51 26.45
C SER A 305 -7.65 3.24 27.79
N ASN A 306 -6.89 4.32 27.98
CA ASN A 306 -6.96 5.21 29.14
C ASN A 306 -8.22 6.08 29.16
N GLU A 307 -8.66 6.62 28.01
CA GLU A 307 -9.92 7.37 27.92
C GLU A 307 -11.12 6.44 28.11
N LYS A 308 -11.06 5.22 27.57
CA LYS A 308 -12.08 4.20 27.79
C LYS A 308 -12.17 3.77 29.27
N LYS A 309 -11.03 3.60 29.94
CA LYS A 309 -10.97 3.35 31.40
C LYS A 309 -11.50 4.53 32.20
N MET A 310 -11.15 5.77 31.86
CA MET A 310 -11.65 6.96 32.55
C MET A 310 -13.16 7.16 32.34
N LYS A 311 -13.66 6.90 31.12
CA LYS A 311 -15.09 6.95 30.83
C LYS A 311 -15.85 5.87 31.60
N MET A 312 -15.36 4.62 31.60
CA MET A 312 -15.94 3.55 32.42
C MET A 312 -15.90 3.86 33.92
N MET A 313 -14.86 4.52 34.42
CA MET A 313 -14.81 4.96 35.83
C MET A 313 -15.83 6.06 36.12
N LYS A 314 -16.01 7.04 35.24
CA LYS A 314 -17.02 8.10 35.39
C LYS A 314 -18.44 7.54 35.32
N ASP A 315 -18.72 6.71 34.32
CA ASP A 315 -20.03 6.06 34.14
C ASP A 315 -20.38 5.13 35.32
N LYS A 316 -19.38 4.58 36.03
CA LYS A 316 -19.60 3.77 37.22
C LYS A 316 -19.90 4.60 38.47
N VAL A 317 -19.30 5.79 38.59
CA VAL A 317 -19.59 6.74 39.67
C VAL A 317 -20.99 7.33 39.53
N GLU A 318 -21.44 7.62 38.30
CA GLU A 318 -22.78 8.18 38.04
C GLU A 318 -23.93 7.16 38.17
N ASN A 319 -23.64 5.86 38.26
CA ASN A 319 -24.64 4.79 38.47
C ASN A 319 -24.67 4.25 39.91
N GLU A 320 -23.88 4.82 40.82
CA GLU A 320 -23.86 4.48 42.25
C GLU A 320 -24.51 5.58 43.13
N ASP A 321 -25.06 6.64 42.52
CA ASP A 321 -25.91 7.68 43.14
C ASP A 321 -27.40 7.51 42.79
#